data_AF-A0AAU7C7X6-F1
#
_entry.id   AF-A0AAU7C7X6-F1
#
_cell.length_a   1.000
_cell.length_b   1.000
_cell.length_c   1.000
_cell.angle_alpha   90.00
_cell.angle_beta   90.00
_cell.angle_gamma   90.00
#
_symmetry.space_group_name_H-M   'P 1'
#
loop_
_entity.id
_entity.type
_entity.pdbx_description
1 polymer ?
#
loop_
_entity_poly.entity_id
_entity_poly.type
_entity_poly.pdbx_seq_one_letter_code
_entity_poly.pdbx_strand_id
1 'polypeptide(L)' 'MTDIPNIPANWMTDGRMYPPQMDSLRKSDRNDVKRFVSKGHSILIGDNGAIQIKLHSGVVIFAKSGANGREIER' A
#
# COMPACT_ATOMS: atom_id res chain seq x y z
N MET A 1 -1.74 16.08 26.24
CA MET A 1 -1.06 14.83 26.68
C MET A 1 -2.04 13.70 26.43
N THR A 2 -1.64 12.64 25.73
CA THR A 2 -2.54 11.50 25.48
C THR A 2 -2.47 10.52 26.64
N ASP A 3 -3.62 10.08 27.17
CA ASP A 3 -3.79 9.12 28.27
C ASP A 3 -3.36 7.68 27.92
N ILE A 4 -2.37 7.52 27.04
CA ILE A 4 -1.88 6.21 26.59
C ILE A 4 -0.72 5.81 27.50
N PRO A 5 -0.88 4.76 28.34
CA PRO A 5 0.20 4.26 29.18
C PRO A 5 1.34 3.75 28.30
N ASN A 6 2.55 4.26 28.49
CA ASN A 6 3.75 3.75 27.83
C ASN A 6 4.17 2.43 28.50
N ILE A 7 3.56 1.32 28.09
CA ILE A 7 3.86 -0.04 28.57
C ILE A 7 4.50 -0.82 27.42
N PRO A 8 5.85 -0.86 27.34
CA PRO A 8 6.59 -1.50 26.24
C PRO A 8 6.45 -3.03 26.17
N ALA A 9 5.69 -3.64 27.07
CA ALA A 9 5.40 -5.08 27.05
C ALA A 9 4.11 -5.42 26.27
N ASN A 10 3.25 -4.44 25.99
CA ASN A 10 1.90 -4.68 25.46
C ASN A 10 1.78 -4.55 23.92
N TRP A 11 2.83 -4.09 23.23
CA TRP A 11 2.82 -3.87 21.78
C TRP A 11 2.53 -5.15 20.97
N MET A 12 2.79 -6.33 21.53
CA MET A 12 2.50 -7.61 20.88
C MET A 12 1.03 -8.05 20.98
N THR A 13 0.25 -7.50 21.91
CA THR A 13 -1.10 -8.00 22.26
C THR A 13 -2.20 -6.95 22.20
N ASP A 14 -1.89 -5.67 21.98
CA ASP A 14 -2.87 -4.58 22.04
C ASP A 14 -3.74 -4.42 20.78
N GLY A 15 -3.56 -5.30 19.77
CA GLY A 15 -4.29 -5.26 18.51
C GLY A 15 -3.89 -4.12 17.57
N ARG A 16 -2.87 -3.32 17.92
CA ARG A 16 -2.33 -2.27 17.06
C ARG A 16 -1.23 -2.83 16.17
N MET A 17 -1.13 -2.31 14.95
CA MET A 17 -0.06 -2.67 14.01
C MET A 17 1.26 -2.03 14.44
N TYR A 18 2.03 -2.70 15.29
CA TYR A 18 3.43 -2.35 15.53
C TYR A 18 4.35 -3.58 15.50
N PRO A 19 5.57 -3.43 14.94
CA PRO A 19 6.10 -2.25 14.27
C PRO A 19 5.58 -2.13 12.81
N PRO A 20 5.54 -0.90 12.24
CA PRO A 20 5.30 -0.72 10.80
C PRO A 20 6.29 -1.58 10.02
N GLN A 21 5.77 -2.44 9.16
CA GLN A 21 6.58 -3.28 8.30
C GLN A 21 7.11 -2.41 7.16
N MET A 22 8.37 -2.61 6.75
CA MET A 22 8.86 -1.96 5.54
C MET A 22 8.08 -2.48 4.33
N ASP A 23 7.51 -1.57 3.55
CA ASP A 23 6.83 -1.94 2.32
C ASP A 23 7.84 -2.57 1.35
N SER A 24 7.47 -3.71 0.78
CA SER A 24 8.26 -4.36 -0.26
C SER A 24 8.06 -3.64 -1.59
N LEU A 25 8.84 -2.59 -1.83
CA LEU A 25 8.95 -1.98 -3.15
C LEU A 25 9.58 -3.00 -4.10
N ARG A 26 8.85 -3.40 -5.13
CA ARG A 26 9.33 -4.26 -6.20
C ARG A 26 9.36 -3.49 -7.50
N LYS A 27 10.31 -3.86 -8.37
CA LYS A 27 10.33 -3.40 -9.75
C LYS A 27 8.98 -3.74 -10.39
N SER A 28 8.35 -2.76 -11.02
CA SER A 28 7.18 -2.96 -11.86
C SER A 28 7.64 -3.13 -13.31
N ASP A 29 6.82 -3.76 -14.16
CA ASP A 29 7.11 -3.91 -15.58
C ASP A 29 7.05 -2.57 -16.34
N ARG A 30 6.54 -1.54 -15.67
CA ARG A 30 6.41 -0.17 -16.13
C ARG A 30 7.33 0.77 -15.35
N ASN A 31 8.07 1.60 -16.06
CA ASN A 31 9.01 2.55 -15.46
C ASN A 31 8.29 3.72 -14.75
N ASP A 32 7.07 4.03 -15.16
CA ASP A 32 6.23 5.12 -14.64
C ASP A 32 5.34 4.68 -13.45
N VAL A 33 5.51 3.44 -12.98
CA VAL A 33 4.69 2.85 -11.92
C VAL A 33 5.58 2.23 -10.85
N LYS A 34 5.36 2.64 -9.60
CA LYS A 34 5.95 2.02 -8.41
C LYS A 34 5.00 0.94 -7.92
N ARG A 35 5.52 -0.26 -7.68
CA ARG A 35 4.76 -1.40 -7.16
C ARG A 35 5.20 -1.75 -5.74
N PHE A 36 4.28 -1.61 -4.80
CA PHE A 36 4.44 -2.07 -3.42
C PHE A 36 3.68 -3.40 -3.26
N VAL A 37 4.32 -4.40 -2.69
CA VAL A 37 3.73 -5.73 -2.50
C VAL A 37 3.45 -5.98 -1.03
N SER A 38 2.21 -6.38 -0.75
CA SER A 38 1.73 -6.80 0.56
C SER A 38 1.20 -8.23 0.49
N LYS A 39 0.81 -8.80 1.64
CA LYS A 39 0.19 -10.13 1.66
C LYS A 39 -1.15 -10.08 0.92
N GLY A 40 -1.23 -10.83 -0.18
CA GLY A 40 -2.46 -11.00 -0.97
C GLY A 40 -2.77 -9.93 -2.01
N HIS A 41 -2.06 -8.80 -2.02
CA HIS A 41 -2.29 -7.72 -2.97
C HIS A 41 -1.03 -6.90 -3.27
N SER A 42 -1.08 -6.21 -4.40
CA SER A 42 -0.11 -5.19 -4.81
C SER A 42 -0.80 -3.83 -4.88
N ILE A 43 -0.07 -2.80 -4.46
CA ILE A 43 -0.43 -1.40 -4.60
C ILE A 43 0.46 -0.84 -5.71
N LEU A 44 -0.18 -0.25 -6.72
CA LEU A 44 0.48 0.37 -7.86
C LEU A 44 0.25 1.88 -7.76
N ILE A 45 1.32 2.67 -7.87
CA ILE A 45 1.28 4.12 -7.85
C ILE A 45 1.98 4.65 -9.08
N GLY A 46 1.24 5.33 -9.96
CA GLY A 46 1.79 5.98 -11.14
C GLY A 46 2.40 7.35 -10.83
N ASP A 47 3.33 7.82 -11.67
CA ASP A 47 3.93 9.15 -11.53
C ASP A 47 2.91 10.29 -11.67
N ASN A 48 1.78 10.04 -12.34
CA ASN A 48 0.63 10.95 -12.42
C ASN A 48 -0.23 10.95 -11.14
N GLY A 49 0.14 10.20 -10.11
CA GLY A 49 -0.64 10.02 -8.88
C GLY A 49 -1.83 9.07 -9.00
N ALA A 50 -1.91 8.28 -10.08
CA ALA A 50 -2.89 7.19 -10.16
C ALA A 50 -2.57 6.12 -9.12
N ILE A 51 -3.61 5.54 -8.51
CA ILE A 51 -3.46 4.49 -7.50
C ILE A 51 -4.34 3.31 -7.90
N GLN A 52 -3.78 2.10 -7.85
CA GLN A 52 -4.54 0.88 -8.09
C GLN A 52 -4.16 -0.18 -7.05
N ILE A 53 -5.17 -0.85 -6.48
CA ILE A 53 -4.96 -2.00 -5.60
C ILE A 53 -5.47 -3.24 -6.33
N LYS A 54 -4.55 -4.18 -6.54
CA LYS A 54 -4.78 -5.40 -7.30
C LYS A 54 -4.46 -6.62 -6.44
N LEU A 55 -5.41 -7.53 -6.29
CA LEU A 55 -5.17 -8.83 -5.66
C LEU A 55 -4.16 -9.62 -6.49
N HIS A 56 -3.41 -10.55 -5.86
CA HIS A 56 -2.52 -11.44 -6.61
C HIS A 56 -3.26 -12.37 -7.57
N SER A 57 -4.57 -12.55 -7.41
CA SER A 57 -5.45 -13.21 -8.38
C SER A 57 -5.66 -12.41 -9.67
N GLY A 58 -5.21 -11.15 -9.71
CA GLY A 58 -5.39 -10.24 -10.83
C GLY A 58 -6.61 -9.32 -10.72
N VAL A 59 -7.47 -9.51 -9.72
CA VAL A 59 -8.67 -8.68 -9.53
C VAL A 59 -8.30 -7.29 -9.01
N VAL A 60 -8.78 -6.25 -9.68
CA VAL A 60 -8.66 -4.86 -9.21
C VAL A 60 -9.79 -4.57 -8.24
N ILE A 61 -9.45 -4.27 -7.00
CA ILE A 61 -10.42 -3.96 -5.94
C ILE A 61 -10.55 -2.46 -5.69
N PHE A 62 -9.61 -1.68 -6.20
CA PHE A 62 -9.64 -0.22 -6.12
C PHE A 62 -8.85 0.37 -7.28
N ALA A 63 -9.40 1.42 -7.90
CA ALA A 63 -8.74 2.20 -8.93
C ALA A 63 -9.09 3.68 -8.73
N LYS A 64 -8.07 4.53 -8.81
CA LYS A 64 -8.20 5.98 -8.79
C LYS A 64 -7.35 6.56 -9.91
N SER A 65 -7.98 7.34 -10.78
CA SER A 65 -7.29 8.12 -11.81
C SER A 65 -6.32 9.14 -11.20
N GLY A 66 -5.20 9.34 -11.90
CA GLY A 66 -4.22 10.38 -11.59
C GLY A 66 -4.69 11.78 -11.99
N ALA A 67 -3.80 12.76 -11.84
CA ALA A 67 -4.08 14.16 -12.15
C ALA A 67 -4.47 14.42 -13.60
N ASN A 68 -4.02 13.57 -14.52
CA ASN A 68 -4.34 13.62 -15.95
C ASN A 68 -5.59 12.82 -16.34
N GLY A 69 -6.37 12.33 -15.35
CA GLY A 69 -7.57 11.52 -15.58
C GLY A 69 -7.30 10.08 -16.02
N ARG A 70 -6.02 9.67 -16.18
CA ARG A 70 -5.65 8.31 -16.60
C ARG A 70 -5.42 7.39 -15.41
N GLU A 71 -5.84 6.15 -15.57
CA GLU A 71 -5.58 5.05 -14.63
C GLU A 71 -4.28 4.33 -14.99
N ILE A 72 -3.87 3.35 -14.18
CA ILE A 72 -2.64 2.60 -14.43
C ILE A 72 -2.84 1.62 -15.59
N GLU A 73 -3.91 0.85 -15.67
CA GLU A 73 -4.10 -0.16 -16.72
C GLU A 73 -4.77 0.35 -18.02
N ARG A 74 -4.94 1.67 -18.20
CA ARG A 74 -5.72 2.25 -19.31
C ARG A 74 -4.90 3.06 -20.32
#